data_AF-A0A1S1Y9U9-F1
#
_entry.id   AF-A0A1S1Y9U9-F1
#
_cell.length_a   1.000
_cell.length_b   1.000
_cell.length_c   1.000
_cell.angle_alpha   90.00
_cell.angle_beta   90.00
_cell.angle_gamma   90.00
#
_symmetry.space_group_name_H-M   'P 1'
#
loop_
_entity.id
_entity.type
_entity.pdbx_description
1 polymer ?
#
loop_
_entity_poly.entity_id
_entity_poly.type
_entity_poly.pdbx_seq_one_letter_code
_entity_poly.pdbx_strand_id
1 'polypeptide(L)'
;MDVRLGRAAPLPRGISAHCLGLSVLAVCGAMPESAAAQSLFPYGPYSSIQMNVDPAGDNIAGDAAHEPTIALDPNNPDRLVAGWKQFASIASGSREGGWAYSDDGGKHWHFQGVVTPGEQRTNIMVDVDSAGNFYYQSLHYDSTGNFAADVQVFKSLDGGVSWQAPVYAHGEGADKGRIGIDRSGTASDGHIYLHWREGLDDKRFTRSVNGGLSYEAPVSVPENPSFGTIGVGTNGEVYLAGRKESGSLVGTKLVYDGYLFATSLNARDPNAIPSFTTQAIDMGGSPITFMIPNNPNPLGPIGDIQVAVDHSAGALRNNIYLLAPVDPPGTDNLDVNFIRSSDGGLTWSAPLRINTDTADRNAFQWFPMLGVADNARIDAVWYDTREKLQAGTSQLYYSYSWDGGVTWSPNRAVTATFNTQIGYPLGVDKIGDYSHLVSDKYGAHVSYTATYNGEQDVYYLNVFPDCNNNGKSDVLDIEQRQSGDTNQNHLPDACENMTVTGDQDSDRDVDLLDLNIVLAARNKPASGAGDPRDLDHNGTINVLDSRKLALLCTRPQCAK
;
A
#
# COMPACT_ATOMS: atom_id res chain seq x y z
N MET A 1 -16.96 -15.63 -24.01
CA MET A 1 -17.34 -15.24 -25.39
C MET A 1 -16.20 -14.41 -25.94
N ASP A 2 -15.52 -14.93 -26.96
CA ASP A 2 -14.38 -14.29 -27.63
C ASP A 2 -14.75 -12.92 -28.21
N VAL A 3 -14.03 -11.86 -27.83
CA VAL A 3 -14.05 -10.58 -28.53
C VAL A 3 -12.66 -10.30 -29.07
N ARG A 4 -12.47 -10.65 -30.35
CA ARG A 4 -11.35 -10.18 -31.16
C ARG A 4 -11.56 -8.69 -31.47
N LEU A 5 -10.62 -7.84 -31.07
CA LEU A 5 -10.60 -6.43 -31.45
C LEU A 5 -10.31 -6.28 -32.95
N GLY A 6 -11.24 -5.64 -33.66
CA GLY A 6 -11.20 -5.38 -35.09
C GLY A 6 -10.35 -4.16 -35.47
N ARG A 7 -9.65 -4.29 -36.61
CA ARG A 7 -8.82 -3.28 -37.26
C ARG A 7 -9.59 -2.02 -37.68
N ALA A 8 -9.00 -0.85 -37.47
CA ALA A 8 -9.46 0.42 -38.05
C ALA A 8 -8.94 0.62 -39.49
N ALA A 9 -9.82 1.09 -40.38
CA ALA A 9 -9.50 1.49 -41.77
C ALA A 9 -9.33 3.03 -41.87
N PRO A 10 -8.54 3.54 -42.83
CA PRO A 10 -8.17 4.96 -42.87
C PRO A 10 -9.20 5.84 -43.62
N LEU A 11 -9.42 7.06 -43.13
CA LEU A 11 -10.22 8.09 -43.81
C LEU A 11 -9.35 9.03 -44.69
N PRO A 12 -9.88 9.60 -45.79
CA PRO A 12 -9.10 10.25 -46.84
C PRO A 12 -8.86 11.75 -46.61
N ARG A 13 -7.80 12.26 -47.26
CA ARG A 13 -7.34 13.66 -47.30
C ARG A 13 -8.16 14.57 -48.23
N GLY A 14 -8.20 15.86 -47.89
CA GLY A 14 -8.53 17.01 -48.77
C GLY A 14 -9.65 17.86 -48.17
N ILE A 15 -9.45 19.16 -47.87
CA ILE A 15 -9.61 20.27 -48.81
C ILE A 15 -8.85 21.54 -48.31
N SER A 16 -8.33 22.30 -49.28
CA SER A 16 -7.55 23.55 -49.21
C SER A 16 -8.24 24.71 -48.47
N ALA A 17 -7.48 25.44 -47.65
CA ALA A 17 -7.89 26.73 -47.06
C ALA A 17 -7.42 27.92 -47.91
N HIS A 18 -8.29 28.89 -48.12
CA HIS A 18 -7.98 30.23 -48.67
C HIS A 18 -7.64 31.19 -47.52
N CYS A 19 -6.51 31.90 -47.64
CA CYS A 19 -6.13 32.99 -46.74
C CYS A 19 -6.92 34.27 -47.05
N LEU A 20 -7.58 34.84 -46.04
CA LEU A 20 -7.99 36.24 -46.00
C LEU A 20 -7.55 36.80 -44.64
N GLY A 21 -6.60 37.72 -44.68
CA GLY A 21 -6.01 38.35 -43.50
C GLY A 21 -6.95 39.38 -42.89
N LEU A 22 -7.16 39.26 -41.58
CA LEU A 22 -7.60 40.36 -40.72
C LEU A 22 -6.62 40.43 -39.54
N SER A 23 -5.90 41.54 -39.46
CA SER A 23 -5.00 41.90 -38.37
C SER A 23 -5.78 42.24 -37.11
N VAL A 24 -5.69 41.39 -36.09
CA VAL A 24 -6.16 41.65 -34.72
C VAL A 24 -4.93 41.99 -33.87
N LEU A 25 -4.97 43.15 -33.21
CA LEU A 25 -3.97 43.56 -32.21
C LEU A 25 -3.88 42.50 -31.11
N ALA A 26 -2.71 41.86 -31.00
CA ALA A 26 -2.39 41.00 -29.87
C ALA A 26 -2.12 41.88 -28.64
N VAL A 27 -3.07 41.91 -27.71
CA VAL A 27 -2.79 42.24 -26.31
C VAL A 27 -1.91 41.11 -25.78
N CYS A 28 -0.64 41.40 -25.49
CA CYS A 28 0.23 40.50 -24.73
C CYS A 28 -0.36 40.35 -23.32
N GLY A 29 -1.30 39.43 -23.15
CA GLY A 29 -1.55 38.82 -21.86
C GLY A 29 -0.29 38.04 -21.50
N ALA A 30 0.25 38.30 -20.31
CA ALA A 30 1.27 37.44 -19.73
C ALA A 30 0.77 36.00 -19.82
N MET A 31 1.56 35.13 -20.46
CA MET A 31 1.36 33.69 -20.30
C MET A 31 1.37 33.41 -18.80
N PRO A 32 0.49 32.54 -18.28
CA PRO A 32 0.65 32.09 -16.90
C PRO A 32 2.06 31.53 -16.79
N GLU A 33 2.77 31.96 -15.73
CA GLU A 33 4.04 31.35 -15.34
C GLU A 33 3.85 29.83 -15.41
N SER A 34 4.78 29.15 -16.10
CA SER A 34 4.96 27.71 -16.00
C SER A 34 4.78 27.34 -14.53
N ALA A 35 3.73 26.56 -14.20
CA ALA A 35 3.66 25.95 -12.88
C ALA A 35 5.01 25.27 -12.66
N ALA A 36 5.69 25.59 -11.56
CA ALA A 36 6.96 24.96 -11.25
C ALA A 36 6.76 23.44 -11.28
N ALA A 37 7.72 22.72 -11.86
CA ALA A 37 7.74 21.27 -11.94
C ALA A 37 7.83 20.68 -10.51
N GLN A 38 6.70 20.58 -9.82
CA GLN A 38 6.63 20.23 -8.41
C GLN A 38 6.65 18.72 -8.26
N SER A 39 7.62 18.20 -7.52
CA SER A 39 7.75 16.77 -7.19
C SER A 39 7.35 16.45 -5.75
N LEU A 40 7.01 17.45 -4.93
CA LEU A 40 6.68 17.29 -3.51
C LEU A 40 5.30 17.90 -3.18
N PHE A 41 4.38 17.11 -2.64
CA PHE A 41 3.02 17.55 -2.30
C PHE A 41 2.71 17.30 -0.82
N PRO A 42 2.88 18.31 0.05
CA PRO A 42 2.61 18.17 1.49
C PRO A 42 1.10 18.14 1.79
N TYR A 43 0.71 17.33 2.78
CA TYR A 43 -0.64 17.28 3.34
C TYR A 43 -0.59 16.95 4.84
N GLY A 44 -0.77 17.99 5.67
CA GLY A 44 -0.58 17.85 7.12
C GLY A 44 0.86 17.43 7.44
N PRO A 45 1.09 16.36 8.23
CA PRO A 45 2.43 15.86 8.51
C PRO A 45 2.99 14.96 7.40
N TYR A 46 2.19 14.61 6.40
CA TYR A 46 2.60 13.73 5.32
C TYR A 46 3.07 14.52 4.10
N SER A 47 3.87 13.89 3.25
CA SER A 47 4.30 14.47 1.98
C SER A 47 4.43 13.40 0.92
N SER A 48 3.72 13.59 -0.18
CA SER A 48 3.86 12.74 -1.37
C SER A 48 5.08 13.20 -2.17
N ILE A 49 5.98 12.27 -2.47
CA ILE A 49 7.24 12.52 -3.18
C ILE A 49 7.18 11.78 -4.51
N GLN A 50 7.25 12.50 -5.62
CA GLN A 50 7.26 11.92 -6.96
C GLN A 50 8.55 11.11 -7.18
N MET A 51 8.42 9.93 -7.79
CA MET A 51 9.56 9.03 -8.05
C MET A 51 10.01 9.04 -9.51
N ASN A 52 9.12 9.28 -10.48
CA ASN A 52 9.45 9.43 -11.91
C ASN A 52 9.88 10.87 -12.23
N VAL A 53 11.00 11.31 -11.66
CA VAL A 53 11.51 12.69 -11.77
C VAL A 53 12.72 12.77 -12.71
N ASP A 54 13.00 13.97 -13.21
CA ASP A 54 14.20 14.25 -13.99
C ASP A 54 15.48 14.22 -13.12
N PRO A 55 16.69 14.36 -13.71
CA PRO A 55 17.93 14.37 -12.93
C PRO A 55 18.08 15.52 -11.93
N ALA A 56 17.25 16.57 -12.00
CA ALA A 56 17.19 17.65 -11.02
C ALA A 56 16.21 17.35 -9.87
N GLY A 57 15.43 16.27 -9.96
CA GLY A 57 14.39 15.92 -9.01
C GLY A 57 13.06 16.62 -9.29
N ASP A 58 12.89 17.19 -10.49
CA ASP A 58 11.70 17.90 -10.91
C ASP A 58 10.77 16.98 -11.72
N ASN A 59 9.48 17.33 -11.76
CA ASN A 59 8.49 16.62 -12.58
C ASN A 59 8.88 16.58 -14.07
N ILE A 60 8.71 15.42 -14.72
CA ILE A 60 8.93 15.25 -16.17
C ILE A 60 7.65 15.62 -16.92
N ALA A 61 7.46 16.91 -17.20
CA ALA A 61 6.22 17.41 -17.81
C ALA A 61 5.74 16.61 -19.03
N GLY A 62 4.53 16.06 -18.92
CA GLY A 62 3.85 15.33 -20.00
C GLY A 62 4.31 13.88 -20.19
N ASP A 63 5.20 13.36 -19.35
CA ASP A 63 5.42 11.91 -19.22
C ASP A 63 4.18 11.22 -18.64
N ALA A 64 4.25 9.90 -18.41
CA ALA A 64 3.28 9.26 -17.56
C ALA A 64 3.86 8.01 -16.89
N ALA A 65 3.41 7.72 -15.69
CA ALA A 65 3.77 6.53 -14.93
C ALA A 65 2.56 6.06 -14.11
N HIS A 66 2.32 4.75 -14.07
CA HIS A 66 1.28 4.18 -13.21
C HIS A 66 1.56 2.72 -12.83
N GLU A 67 0.69 2.16 -12.00
CA GLU A 67 0.81 0.80 -11.45
C GLU A 67 2.11 0.57 -10.67
N PRO A 68 2.42 1.40 -9.67
CA PRO A 68 3.66 1.26 -8.94
C PRO A 68 3.59 0.18 -7.86
N THR A 69 4.75 -0.40 -7.58
CA THR A 69 5.01 -1.32 -6.49
C THR A 69 6.28 -0.90 -5.74
N ILE A 70 6.37 -1.25 -4.47
CA ILE A 70 7.48 -0.91 -3.58
C ILE A 70 7.93 -2.11 -2.73
N ALA A 71 9.22 -2.17 -2.41
CA ALA A 71 9.82 -3.07 -1.44
C ALA A 71 10.79 -2.31 -0.53
N LEU A 72 10.90 -2.78 0.72
CA LEU A 72 11.76 -2.22 1.77
C LEU A 72 12.77 -3.28 2.21
N ASP A 73 14.06 -2.96 2.22
CA ASP A 73 15.10 -3.88 2.70
C ASP A 73 14.88 -4.20 4.20
N PRO A 74 14.62 -5.47 4.57
CA PRO A 74 14.38 -5.85 5.96
C PRO A 74 15.61 -5.64 6.86
N ASN A 75 16.80 -5.45 6.28
CA ASN A 75 18.05 -5.24 6.99
C ASN A 75 18.50 -3.78 7.04
N ASN A 76 17.83 -2.88 6.31
CA ASN A 76 18.16 -1.46 6.30
C ASN A 76 16.93 -0.60 5.94
N PRO A 77 16.34 0.10 6.92
CA PRO A 77 15.14 0.90 6.70
C PRO A 77 15.36 2.10 5.77
N ASP A 78 16.61 2.47 5.49
CA ASP A 78 16.90 3.54 4.54
C ASP A 78 16.82 3.07 3.08
N ARG A 79 16.82 1.76 2.79
CA ARG A 79 16.86 1.21 1.43
C ARG A 79 15.49 0.74 0.94
N LEU A 80 14.95 1.46 -0.04
CA LEU A 80 13.69 1.12 -0.72
C LEU A 80 13.88 1.05 -2.22
N VAL A 81 13.08 0.21 -2.88
CA VAL A 81 13.04 0.11 -4.34
C VAL A 81 11.59 0.13 -4.78
N ALA A 82 11.29 0.92 -5.81
CA ALA A 82 9.98 0.96 -6.44
C ALA A 82 10.07 0.71 -7.95
N GLY A 83 9.05 0.06 -8.50
CA GLY A 83 8.94 -0.24 -9.93
C GLY A 83 7.53 0.01 -10.44
N TRP A 84 7.39 0.43 -11.70
CA TRP A 84 6.11 0.84 -12.27
C TRP A 84 6.13 0.81 -13.79
N LYS A 85 4.96 0.94 -14.40
CA LYS A 85 4.84 1.08 -15.85
C LYS A 85 5.12 2.52 -16.27
N GLN A 86 6.21 2.72 -17.00
CA GLN A 86 6.68 4.02 -17.48
C GLN A 86 6.26 4.26 -18.93
N PHE A 87 5.86 5.48 -19.23
CA PHE A 87 5.58 5.97 -20.58
C PHE A 87 6.43 7.21 -20.85
N ALA A 88 6.91 7.33 -22.09
CA ALA A 88 7.67 8.50 -22.50
C ALA A 88 6.80 9.78 -22.60
N SER A 89 5.50 9.63 -22.83
CA SER A 89 4.53 10.74 -22.79
C SER A 89 3.09 10.25 -22.69
N ILE A 90 2.17 11.12 -22.27
CA ILE A 90 0.72 10.89 -22.36
C ILE A 90 0.24 10.61 -23.80
N ALA A 91 1.01 11.01 -24.81
CA ALA A 91 0.71 10.73 -26.22
C ALA A 91 1.24 9.35 -26.69
N SER A 92 1.90 8.58 -25.83
CA SER A 92 2.48 7.27 -26.13
C SER A 92 1.72 6.14 -25.46
N GLY A 93 1.46 5.06 -26.21
CA GLY A 93 1.01 3.77 -25.66
C GLY A 93 2.15 2.78 -25.43
N SER A 94 3.39 3.17 -25.77
CA SER A 94 4.58 2.37 -25.49
C SER A 94 4.88 2.44 -24.01
N ARG A 95 4.89 1.28 -23.37
CA ARG A 95 5.03 1.08 -21.93
C ARG A 95 6.29 0.29 -21.64
N GLU A 96 7.14 0.82 -20.78
CA GLU A 96 8.41 0.23 -20.40
C GLU A 96 8.46 0.04 -18.88
N GLY A 97 9.48 -0.67 -18.38
CA GLY A 97 9.59 -0.96 -16.96
C GLY A 97 10.41 0.10 -16.22
N GLY A 98 9.77 1.09 -15.62
CA GLY A 98 10.44 2.13 -14.84
C GLY A 98 10.81 1.66 -13.44
N TRP A 99 11.91 2.18 -12.88
CA TRP A 99 12.26 1.96 -11.47
C TRP A 99 13.06 3.11 -10.86
N ALA A 100 12.96 3.22 -9.53
CA ALA A 100 13.80 4.07 -8.71
C ALA A 100 14.16 3.36 -7.40
N TYR A 101 15.20 3.85 -6.75
CA TYR A 101 15.54 3.45 -5.39
C TYR A 101 15.68 4.67 -4.49
N SER A 102 15.59 4.44 -3.18
CA SER A 102 15.93 5.40 -2.13
C SER A 102 16.97 4.76 -1.20
N ASP A 103 17.91 5.58 -0.74
CA ASP A 103 18.96 5.22 0.21
C ASP A 103 18.92 6.05 1.50
N ASP A 104 17.77 6.71 1.77
CA ASP A 104 17.56 7.57 2.94
C ASP A 104 16.15 7.50 3.56
N GLY A 105 15.46 6.37 3.36
CA GLY A 105 14.14 6.11 3.94
C GLY A 105 12.99 6.72 3.13
N GLY A 106 13.21 6.93 1.83
CA GLY A 106 12.23 7.47 0.90
C GLY A 106 12.13 9.00 0.91
N LYS A 107 13.10 9.71 1.51
CA LYS A 107 13.11 11.18 1.50
C LYS A 107 13.55 11.73 0.14
N HIS A 108 14.46 11.02 -0.53
CA HIS A 108 14.83 11.26 -1.92
C HIS A 108 14.77 9.95 -2.72
N TRP A 109 14.45 10.08 -4.01
CA TRP A 109 14.32 8.96 -4.94
C TRP A 109 15.22 9.18 -6.16
N HIS A 110 15.93 8.13 -6.55
CA HIS A 110 16.87 8.12 -7.67
C HIS A 110 16.25 7.38 -8.84
N PHE A 111 15.56 8.10 -9.74
CA PHE A 111 15.02 7.50 -10.96
C PHE A 111 16.15 7.08 -11.91
N GLN A 112 16.17 5.79 -12.29
CA GLN A 112 17.22 5.21 -13.13
C GLN A 112 16.79 4.99 -14.59
N GLY A 113 15.58 5.41 -14.95
CA GLY A 113 15.00 5.18 -16.27
C GLY A 113 14.26 3.84 -16.34
N VAL A 114 14.45 3.10 -17.43
CA VAL A 114 13.68 1.88 -17.75
C VAL A 114 14.56 0.64 -17.91
N VAL A 115 14.13 -0.50 -17.38
CA VAL A 115 14.84 -1.77 -17.57
C VAL A 115 14.70 -2.20 -19.03
N THR A 116 15.80 -2.72 -19.60
CA THR A 116 15.91 -3.12 -21.02
C THR A 116 15.29 -2.09 -22.00
N PRO A 117 15.89 -0.91 -22.15
CA PRO A 117 15.32 0.17 -22.96
C PRO A 117 14.96 -0.26 -24.39
N GLY A 118 13.75 0.09 -24.83
CA GLY A 118 13.17 -0.29 -26.10
C GLY A 118 12.29 -1.55 -26.05
N GLU A 119 12.31 -2.30 -24.94
CA GLU A 119 11.43 -3.46 -24.74
C GLU A 119 10.19 -3.09 -23.93
N GLN A 120 9.01 -3.44 -24.46
CA GLN A 120 7.78 -3.16 -23.73
C GLN A 120 7.61 -4.09 -22.52
N ARG A 121 7.15 -3.53 -21.40
CA ARG A 121 6.94 -4.24 -20.13
C ARG A 121 5.71 -3.74 -19.38
N THR A 122 5.04 -4.65 -18.68
CA THR A 122 3.87 -4.37 -17.83
C THR A 122 3.88 -5.27 -16.59
N ASN A 123 2.91 -5.08 -15.69
CA ASN A 123 2.66 -5.96 -14.54
C ASN A 123 3.88 -6.05 -13.64
N ILE A 124 4.35 -4.87 -13.26
CA ILE A 124 5.65 -4.72 -12.61
C ILE A 124 5.44 -4.91 -11.11
N MET A 125 6.25 -5.80 -10.55
CA MET A 125 6.26 -6.07 -9.12
C MET A 125 7.70 -6.05 -8.61
N VAL A 126 7.91 -5.48 -7.43
CA VAL A 126 9.19 -5.53 -6.73
C VAL A 126 8.98 -6.17 -5.37
N ASP A 127 9.89 -7.07 -4.99
CA ASP A 127 10.00 -7.65 -3.65
C ASP A 127 11.47 -7.91 -3.30
N VAL A 128 11.76 -8.29 -2.06
CA VAL A 128 13.11 -8.40 -1.53
C VAL A 128 13.28 -9.71 -0.73
N ASP A 129 14.45 -10.33 -0.85
CA ASP A 129 14.78 -11.49 -0.02
C ASP A 129 15.28 -11.10 1.38
N SER A 130 15.41 -12.08 2.26
CA SER A 130 15.89 -11.91 3.64
C SER A 130 17.31 -11.33 3.72
N ALA A 131 18.10 -11.42 2.64
CA ALA A 131 19.46 -10.89 2.56
C ALA A 131 19.52 -9.46 1.99
N GLY A 132 18.37 -8.85 1.65
CA GLY A 132 18.30 -7.50 1.09
C GLY A 132 18.61 -7.44 -0.41
N ASN A 133 18.53 -8.57 -1.14
CA ASN A 133 18.57 -8.54 -2.60
C ASN A 133 17.16 -8.27 -3.14
N PHE A 134 17.05 -7.28 -4.01
CA PHE A 134 15.76 -6.93 -4.62
C PHE A 134 15.52 -7.72 -5.90
N TYR A 135 14.25 -7.97 -6.19
CA TYR A 135 13.80 -8.65 -7.39
C TYR A 135 12.74 -7.81 -8.08
N TYR A 136 12.88 -7.65 -9.39
CA TYR A 136 11.95 -6.92 -10.23
C TYR A 136 11.33 -7.90 -11.23
N GLN A 137 10.04 -8.15 -11.11
CA GLN A 137 9.26 -9.00 -12.02
C GLN A 137 8.51 -8.13 -13.02
N SER A 138 8.48 -8.54 -14.29
CA SER A 138 7.63 -7.90 -15.30
C SER A 138 7.18 -8.88 -16.38
N LEU A 139 6.01 -8.63 -16.96
CA LEU A 139 5.57 -9.26 -18.21
C LEU A 139 6.24 -8.53 -19.37
N HIS A 140 7.11 -9.25 -20.08
CA HIS A 140 7.88 -8.80 -21.23
C HIS A 140 7.13 -9.09 -22.54
N TYR A 141 7.32 -8.22 -23.54
CA TYR A 141 6.73 -8.37 -24.86
C TYR A 141 7.78 -8.75 -25.91
N ASP A 142 7.33 -9.39 -26.99
CA ASP A 142 8.22 -9.66 -28.12
C ASP A 142 8.89 -8.40 -28.68
N SER A 143 9.91 -8.58 -29.52
CA SER A 143 10.65 -7.46 -30.14
C SER A 143 9.81 -6.49 -30.97
N THR A 144 8.55 -6.85 -31.28
CA THR A 144 7.62 -5.98 -32.00
C THR A 144 6.68 -5.22 -31.07
N GLY A 145 6.69 -5.55 -29.77
CA GLY A 145 5.81 -5.00 -28.75
C GLY A 145 4.35 -5.45 -28.88
N ASN A 146 4.05 -6.41 -29.75
CA ASN A 146 2.67 -6.78 -30.08
C ASN A 146 2.15 -7.95 -29.25
N PHE A 147 3.04 -8.82 -28.77
CA PHE A 147 2.65 -10.02 -28.06
C PHE A 147 3.33 -10.08 -26.70
N ALA A 148 2.54 -10.32 -25.65
CA ALA A 148 3.07 -10.60 -24.31
C ALA A 148 3.78 -11.96 -24.35
N ALA A 149 5.10 -11.93 -24.30
CA ALA A 149 5.96 -13.08 -24.54
C ALA A 149 6.09 -13.95 -23.30
N ASP A 150 6.57 -13.40 -22.18
CA ASP A 150 6.90 -14.15 -20.97
C ASP A 150 7.02 -13.26 -19.74
N VAL A 151 6.98 -13.86 -18.55
CA VAL A 151 7.39 -13.21 -17.30
C VAL A 151 8.89 -13.33 -17.15
N GLN A 152 9.53 -12.22 -16.79
CA GLN A 152 10.96 -12.17 -16.48
C GLN A 152 11.17 -11.58 -15.11
N VAL A 153 12.20 -12.08 -14.43
CA VAL A 153 12.64 -11.57 -13.13
C VAL A 153 14.09 -11.13 -13.20
N PHE A 154 14.35 -9.92 -12.73
CA PHE A 154 15.68 -9.32 -12.58
C PHE A 154 16.05 -9.34 -11.11
N LYS A 155 17.35 -9.45 -10.82
CA LYS A 155 17.88 -9.39 -9.45
C LYS A 155 18.84 -8.22 -9.30
N SER A 156 18.71 -7.47 -8.21
CA SER A 156 19.65 -6.44 -7.79
C SER A 156 20.37 -6.89 -6.52
N LEU A 157 21.68 -6.65 -6.48
CA LEU A 157 22.55 -6.95 -5.34
C LEU A 157 23.06 -5.68 -4.64
N ASP A 158 22.64 -4.51 -5.11
CA ASP A 158 23.19 -3.19 -4.74
C ASP A 158 22.10 -2.22 -4.28
N GLY A 159 20.98 -2.73 -3.78
CA GLY A 159 19.89 -1.90 -3.25
C GLY A 159 19.02 -1.25 -4.32
N GLY A 160 18.89 -1.88 -5.50
CA GLY A 160 18.08 -1.37 -6.61
C GLY A 160 18.78 -0.37 -7.52
N VAL A 161 20.08 -0.11 -7.30
CA VAL A 161 20.89 0.78 -8.15
C VAL A 161 21.01 0.19 -9.56
N SER A 162 21.27 -1.12 -9.66
CA SER A 162 21.35 -1.81 -10.94
C SER A 162 20.72 -3.21 -10.90
N TRP A 163 20.40 -3.72 -12.09
CA TRP A 163 19.77 -5.02 -12.29
C TRP A 163 20.66 -5.95 -13.09
N GLN A 164 20.73 -7.21 -12.69
CA GLN A 164 21.32 -8.28 -13.47
C GLN A 164 20.48 -8.59 -14.72
N ALA A 165 21.01 -9.42 -15.62
CA ALA A 165 20.25 -9.89 -16.78
C ALA A 165 18.96 -10.61 -16.34
N PRO A 166 17.84 -10.46 -17.09
CA PRO A 166 16.58 -11.08 -16.74
C PRO A 166 16.66 -12.61 -16.82
N VAL A 167 15.94 -13.28 -15.94
CA VAL A 167 15.73 -14.72 -15.96
C VAL A 167 14.28 -15.00 -16.37
N TYR A 168 14.11 -15.84 -17.39
CA TYR A 168 12.80 -16.31 -17.85
C TYR A 168 12.09 -17.11 -16.75
N ALA A 169 10.84 -16.76 -16.48
CA ALA A 169 10.02 -17.31 -15.40
C ALA A 169 8.70 -17.92 -15.90
N HIS A 170 8.66 -18.39 -17.15
CA HIS A 170 7.44 -18.87 -17.81
C HIS A 170 6.35 -17.79 -17.89
N GLY A 171 5.08 -18.19 -17.96
CA GLY A 171 3.97 -17.26 -17.95
C GLY A 171 3.83 -16.52 -19.29
N GLU A 172 3.85 -17.25 -20.41
CA GLU A 172 3.53 -16.66 -21.69
C GLU A 172 2.14 -16.02 -21.65
N GLY A 173 2.06 -14.74 -22.03
CA GLY A 173 0.83 -13.95 -21.91
C GLY A 173 0.33 -13.75 -20.47
N ALA A 174 1.17 -13.96 -19.45
CA ALA A 174 0.73 -13.96 -18.07
C ALA A 174 0.38 -12.56 -17.53
N ASP A 175 -0.91 -12.23 -17.55
CA ASP A 175 -1.41 -10.95 -17.07
C ASP A 175 -1.63 -10.93 -15.55
N LYS A 176 -1.39 -9.77 -14.92
CA LYS A 176 -1.42 -9.51 -13.47
C LYS A 176 -0.56 -10.46 -12.64
N GLY A 177 0.72 -10.58 -13.01
CA GLY A 177 1.72 -11.29 -12.21
C GLY A 177 1.93 -10.65 -10.83
N ARG A 178 2.13 -11.48 -9.82
CA ARG A 178 2.48 -11.17 -8.43
C ARG A 178 3.73 -11.93 -8.04
N ILE A 179 4.56 -11.31 -7.22
CA ILE A 179 5.75 -11.90 -6.63
C ILE A 179 5.61 -11.90 -5.10
N GLY A 180 6.04 -12.98 -4.47
CA GLY A 180 6.24 -13.06 -3.03
C GLY A 180 7.49 -13.85 -2.73
N ILE A 181 8.35 -13.33 -1.86
CA ILE A 181 9.63 -13.95 -1.50
C ILE A 181 9.58 -14.43 -0.05
N ASP A 182 10.01 -15.67 0.14
CA ASP A 182 10.09 -16.28 1.45
C ASP A 182 11.17 -15.61 2.30
N ARG A 183 10.75 -15.05 3.44
CA ARG A 183 11.62 -14.46 4.46
C ARG A 183 11.43 -15.12 5.83
N SER A 184 10.98 -16.38 5.83
CA SER A 184 10.64 -17.12 7.05
C SER A 184 11.86 -17.48 7.91
N GLY A 185 13.07 -17.41 7.35
CA GLY A 185 14.28 -17.94 7.98
C GLY A 185 14.31 -19.47 8.06
N THR A 186 13.37 -20.16 7.42
CA THR A 186 13.35 -21.63 7.34
C THR A 186 14.17 -22.14 6.15
N ALA A 187 14.09 -23.45 5.84
CA ALA A 187 14.81 -24.03 4.71
C ALA A 187 14.35 -23.50 3.34
N SER A 188 13.18 -22.88 3.26
CA SER A 188 12.66 -22.24 2.04
C SER A 188 12.95 -20.75 1.95
N ASP A 189 13.66 -20.17 2.92
CA ASP A 189 14.04 -18.77 2.89
C ASP A 189 14.78 -18.41 1.58
N GLY A 190 14.36 -17.32 0.94
CA GLY A 190 14.83 -16.92 -0.40
C GLY A 190 14.17 -17.66 -1.57
N HIS A 191 13.23 -18.57 -1.35
CA HIS A 191 12.35 -19.05 -2.41
C HIS A 191 11.50 -17.90 -2.95
N ILE A 192 11.32 -17.86 -4.27
CA ILE A 192 10.57 -16.82 -4.97
C ILE A 192 9.34 -17.46 -5.58
N TYR A 193 8.16 -16.95 -5.24
CA TYR A 193 6.89 -17.45 -5.71
C TYR A 193 6.26 -16.45 -6.66
N LEU A 194 5.79 -16.93 -7.81
CA LEU A 194 5.09 -16.12 -8.80
C LEU A 194 3.70 -16.67 -9.05
N HIS A 195 2.72 -15.78 -9.11
CA HIS A 195 1.33 -16.10 -9.42
C HIS A 195 0.74 -15.08 -10.40
N TRP A 196 -0.11 -15.50 -11.32
CA TRP A 196 -0.76 -14.58 -12.28
C TRP A 196 -2.23 -14.91 -12.46
N ARG A 197 -3.02 -13.92 -12.90
CA ARG A 197 -4.46 -14.05 -13.16
C ARG A 197 -4.72 -14.97 -14.36
N GLU A 198 -4.14 -14.61 -15.49
CA GLU A 198 -4.34 -15.30 -16.76
C GLU A 198 -3.03 -15.49 -17.52
N GLY A 199 -3.05 -16.25 -18.61
CA GLY A 199 -1.89 -16.68 -19.39
C GLY A 199 -2.34 -17.59 -20.53
N LEU A 200 -1.44 -17.92 -21.46
CA LEU A 200 -1.77 -18.75 -22.64
C LEU A 200 -2.11 -20.20 -22.28
N ASP A 201 -1.61 -20.70 -21.15
CA ASP A 201 -2.01 -21.98 -20.57
C ASP A 201 -2.96 -21.79 -19.38
N ASP A 202 -3.40 -22.89 -18.75
CA ASP A 202 -4.28 -22.90 -17.58
C ASP A 202 -3.50 -22.91 -16.24
N LYS A 203 -2.17 -22.80 -16.29
CA LYS A 203 -1.31 -22.80 -15.12
C LYS A 203 -1.06 -21.37 -14.68
N ARG A 204 -1.00 -21.18 -13.37
CA ARG A 204 -1.09 -19.85 -12.73
C ARG A 204 -0.02 -19.60 -11.69
N PHE A 205 0.83 -20.59 -11.42
CA PHE A 205 1.86 -20.49 -10.39
C PHE A 205 3.17 -21.12 -10.84
N THR A 206 4.29 -20.47 -10.53
CA THR A 206 5.63 -21.05 -10.59
C THR A 206 6.46 -20.58 -9.40
N ARG A 207 7.62 -21.18 -9.20
CA ARG A 207 8.57 -20.77 -8.17
C ARG A 207 10.02 -20.96 -8.61
N SER A 208 10.91 -20.26 -7.93
CA SER A 208 12.35 -20.50 -7.92
C SER A 208 12.76 -20.94 -6.51
N VAL A 209 13.52 -22.03 -6.42
CA VAL A 209 14.09 -22.56 -5.17
C VAL A 209 15.60 -22.31 -5.05
N ASN A 210 16.16 -21.49 -5.94
CA ASN A 210 17.60 -21.24 -6.06
C ASN A 210 17.94 -19.75 -6.22
N GLY A 211 17.18 -18.88 -5.54
CA GLY A 211 17.47 -17.45 -5.47
C GLY A 211 17.34 -16.69 -6.81
N GLY A 212 16.45 -17.16 -7.69
CA GLY A 212 16.11 -16.52 -8.96
C GLY A 212 16.95 -16.98 -10.15
N LEU A 213 17.78 -18.02 -10.00
CA LEU A 213 18.61 -18.53 -11.11
C LEU A 213 17.80 -19.28 -12.17
N SER A 214 16.69 -19.91 -11.78
CA SER A 214 15.77 -20.58 -12.71
C SER A 214 14.40 -20.80 -12.07
N TYR A 215 13.35 -20.86 -12.89
CA TYR A 215 11.99 -21.14 -12.44
C TYR A 215 11.48 -22.52 -12.90
N GLU A 216 10.74 -23.18 -12.02
CA GLU A 216 10.14 -24.49 -12.27
C GLU A 216 9.00 -24.39 -13.30
N ALA A 217 8.61 -25.52 -13.89
CA ALA A 217 7.46 -25.55 -14.79
C ALA A 217 6.17 -25.14 -14.04
N PRO A 218 5.28 -24.32 -14.65
CA PRO A 218 4.09 -23.85 -13.95
C PRO A 218 3.12 -24.98 -13.55
N VAL A 219 2.38 -24.73 -12.47
CA VAL A 219 1.30 -25.58 -11.96
C VAL A 219 -0.02 -24.81 -11.89
N SER A 220 -1.12 -25.55 -11.87
CA SER A 220 -2.47 -24.99 -11.76
C SER A 220 -2.82 -24.67 -10.31
N VAL A 221 -3.61 -23.61 -10.10
CA VAL A 221 -4.20 -23.26 -8.80
C VAL A 221 -5.71 -23.50 -8.91
N PRO A 222 -6.33 -24.34 -8.06
CA PRO A 222 -7.76 -24.62 -8.15
C PRO A 222 -8.61 -23.35 -8.07
N GLU A 223 -9.68 -23.29 -8.87
CA GLU A 223 -10.62 -22.16 -8.99
C GLU A 223 -10.02 -20.83 -9.52
N ASN A 224 -8.71 -20.78 -9.86
CA ASN A 224 -8.03 -19.64 -10.49
C ASN A 224 -8.28 -18.28 -9.78
N PRO A 225 -7.86 -18.10 -8.52
CA PRO A 225 -8.00 -16.82 -7.83
C PRO A 225 -7.36 -15.69 -8.63
N SER A 226 -8.17 -14.73 -9.05
CA SER A 226 -7.76 -13.64 -9.97
C SER A 226 -7.88 -12.28 -9.30
N PHE A 227 -7.18 -11.25 -9.80
CA PHE A 227 -7.20 -9.89 -9.23
C PHE A 227 -6.93 -9.86 -7.71
N GLY A 228 -5.86 -10.50 -7.29
CA GLY A 228 -5.43 -10.49 -5.90
C GLY A 228 -3.92 -10.60 -5.77
N THR A 229 -3.46 -10.81 -4.54
CA THR A 229 -2.06 -10.75 -4.14
C THR A 229 -1.59 -12.07 -3.53
N ILE A 230 -0.29 -12.15 -3.25
CA ILE A 230 0.40 -13.31 -2.68
C ILE A 230 0.98 -12.93 -1.32
N GLY A 231 0.85 -13.83 -0.34
CA GLY A 231 1.47 -13.71 0.97
C GLY A 231 2.26 -14.97 1.30
N VAL A 232 3.38 -14.81 2.01
CA VAL A 232 4.20 -15.94 2.48
C VAL A 232 4.12 -16.01 4.00
N GLY A 233 3.81 -17.20 4.52
CA GLY A 233 3.69 -17.50 5.94
C GLY A 233 5.04 -17.67 6.63
N THR A 234 5.02 -17.68 7.96
CA THR A 234 6.25 -17.69 8.74
C THR A 234 6.97 -19.05 8.77
N ASN A 235 6.38 -20.09 8.17
CA ASN A 235 7.06 -21.35 7.91
C ASN A 235 7.15 -21.65 6.40
N GLY A 236 7.03 -20.63 5.53
CA GLY A 236 7.09 -20.78 4.07
C GLY A 236 5.79 -21.26 3.41
N GLU A 237 4.66 -21.24 4.13
CA GLU A 237 3.35 -21.43 3.51
C GLU A 237 3.09 -20.34 2.46
N VAL A 238 2.43 -20.67 1.35
CA VAL A 238 2.06 -19.67 0.33
C VAL A 238 0.55 -19.49 0.33
N TYR A 239 0.12 -18.25 0.43
CA TYR A 239 -1.28 -17.84 0.41
C TYR A 239 -1.55 -16.96 -0.80
N LEU A 240 -2.63 -17.24 -1.51
CA LEU A 240 -3.11 -16.45 -2.63
C LEU A 240 -4.52 -15.98 -2.29
N ALA A 241 -4.79 -14.70 -2.47
CA ALA A 241 -6.14 -14.16 -2.41
C ALA A 241 -6.58 -13.71 -3.81
N GLY A 242 -7.89 -13.65 -4.03
CA GLY A 242 -8.43 -13.20 -5.30
C GLY A 242 -9.95 -13.35 -5.37
N ARG A 243 -10.48 -13.33 -6.58
CA ARG A 243 -11.89 -13.57 -6.89
C ARG A 243 -12.04 -14.55 -8.04
N LYS A 244 -13.25 -15.12 -8.16
CA LYS A 244 -13.68 -15.80 -9.39
C LYS A 244 -13.84 -14.79 -10.51
N GLU A 245 -13.61 -15.23 -11.75
CA GLU A 245 -13.91 -14.43 -12.95
C GLU A 245 -15.20 -14.86 -13.65
N SER A 246 -15.87 -15.90 -13.13
CA SER A 246 -17.27 -16.17 -13.44
C SER A 246 -18.17 -15.19 -12.71
N GLY A 247 -19.25 -14.76 -13.36
CA GLY A 247 -20.14 -13.74 -12.84
C GLY A 247 -21.31 -13.45 -13.77
N SER A 248 -22.11 -12.47 -13.39
CA SER A 248 -23.29 -12.03 -14.15
C SER A 248 -23.41 -10.50 -14.13
N LEU A 249 -23.94 -9.95 -15.22
CA LEU A 249 -24.27 -8.53 -15.27
C LEU A 249 -25.52 -8.26 -14.42
N VAL A 250 -25.39 -7.40 -13.41
CA VAL A 250 -26.49 -6.93 -12.57
C VAL A 250 -26.55 -5.41 -12.71
N GLY A 251 -27.51 -4.94 -13.51
CA GLY A 251 -27.60 -3.52 -13.87
C GLY A 251 -26.34 -3.05 -14.59
N THR A 252 -25.58 -2.16 -13.95
CA THR A 252 -24.34 -1.55 -14.49
C THR A 252 -23.07 -2.17 -13.92
N LYS A 253 -23.18 -3.29 -13.19
CA LYS A 253 -22.06 -3.97 -12.52
C LYS A 253 -21.91 -5.37 -13.08
N LEU A 254 -20.69 -5.77 -13.44
CA LEU A 254 -20.36 -7.19 -13.55
C LEU A 254 -20.08 -7.68 -12.14
N VAL A 255 -20.96 -8.53 -11.62
CA VAL A 255 -20.87 -9.10 -10.27
C VAL A 255 -20.28 -10.50 -10.37
N TYR A 256 -19.16 -10.73 -9.69
CA TYR A 256 -18.44 -12.00 -9.73
C TYR A 256 -18.93 -12.95 -8.64
N ASP A 257 -18.83 -14.26 -8.90
CA ASP A 257 -19.47 -15.31 -8.09
C ASP A 257 -18.89 -15.45 -6.67
N GLY A 258 -17.72 -14.87 -6.38
CA GLY A 258 -17.20 -14.82 -5.02
C GLY A 258 -15.71 -14.52 -4.91
N TYR A 259 -15.27 -14.30 -3.68
CA TYR A 259 -13.88 -14.17 -3.29
C TYR A 259 -13.26 -15.54 -2.98
N LEU A 260 -11.96 -15.67 -3.19
CA LEU A 260 -11.21 -16.90 -3.05
C LEU A 260 -9.96 -16.71 -2.20
N PHE A 261 -9.63 -17.75 -1.44
CA PHE A 261 -8.37 -17.90 -0.72
C PHE A 261 -7.77 -19.27 -1.02
N ALA A 262 -6.54 -19.32 -1.51
CA ALA A 262 -5.84 -20.55 -1.81
C ALA A 262 -4.56 -20.68 -0.97
N THR A 263 -4.30 -21.89 -0.48
CA THR A 263 -3.16 -22.20 0.39
C THR A 263 -2.31 -23.31 -0.22
N SER A 264 -1.00 -23.12 -0.24
CA SER A 264 -0.03 -24.19 -0.44
C SER A 264 0.87 -24.35 0.79
N LEU A 265 0.82 -25.53 1.40
CA LEU A 265 1.69 -25.89 2.53
C LEU A 265 3.00 -26.56 2.08
N ASN A 266 3.08 -26.98 0.81
CA ASN A 266 4.21 -27.73 0.27
C ASN A 266 5.04 -26.93 -0.74
N ALA A 267 4.62 -25.71 -1.13
CA ALA A 267 5.40 -24.82 -1.99
C ALA A 267 6.78 -24.45 -1.40
N ARG A 268 6.97 -24.59 -0.09
CA ARG A 268 8.27 -24.48 0.59
C ARG A 268 9.25 -25.63 0.35
N ASP A 269 8.76 -26.85 0.06
CA ASP A 269 9.64 -28.01 -0.09
C ASP A 269 10.26 -28.04 -1.50
N PRO A 270 11.59 -27.90 -1.65
CA PRO A 270 12.24 -27.84 -2.96
C PRO A 270 12.14 -29.17 -3.74
N ASN A 271 11.77 -30.27 -3.08
CA ASN A 271 11.63 -31.58 -3.72
C ASN A 271 10.16 -31.94 -4.04
N ALA A 272 9.19 -31.11 -3.64
CA ALA A 272 7.79 -31.33 -3.89
C ALA A 272 7.29 -30.46 -5.06
N ILE A 273 6.36 -30.98 -5.86
CA ILE A 273 5.61 -30.15 -6.81
C ILE A 273 4.56 -29.35 -6.00
N PRO A 274 4.51 -28.01 -6.11
CA PRO A 274 3.53 -27.20 -5.39
C PRO A 274 2.10 -27.62 -5.69
N SER A 275 1.27 -27.66 -4.66
CA SER A 275 -0.16 -27.96 -4.75
C SER A 275 -0.95 -27.01 -3.86
N PHE A 276 -2.18 -26.69 -4.26
CA PHE A 276 -3.03 -25.72 -3.56
C PHE A 276 -4.37 -26.33 -3.17
N THR A 277 -4.93 -25.86 -2.05
CA THR A 277 -6.35 -25.99 -1.73
C THR A 277 -6.98 -24.61 -1.74
N THR A 278 -8.12 -24.46 -2.39
CA THR A 278 -8.83 -23.19 -2.53
C THR A 278 -10.18 -23.26 -1.85
N GLN A 279 -10.57 -22.19 -1.15
CA GLN A 279 -11.89 -22.02 -0.56
C GLN A 279 -12.50 -20.68 -0.97
N ALA A 280 -13.83 -20.61 -0.92
CA ALA A 280 -14.53 -19.34 -0.97
C ALA A 280 -14.46 -18.63 0.39
N ILE A 281 -14.38 -17.31 0.37
CA ILE A 281 -14.40 -16.46 1.57
C ILE A 281 -15.52 -15.43 1.46
N ASP A 282 -16.09 -15.04 2.60
CA ASP A 282 -17.07 -13.98 2.69
C ASP A 282 -16.38 -12.68 3.10
N MET A 283 -16.47 -11.65 2.25
CA MET A 283 -15.96 -10.30 2.54
C MET A 283 -17.10 -9.33 2.90
N GLY A 284 -18.34 -9.81 3.08
CA GLY A 284 -19.49 -8.98 3.48
C GLY A 284 -20.12 -8.17 2.34
N GLY A 285 -19.79 -8.52 1.10
CA GLY A 285 -20.26 -7.87 -0.12
C GLY A 285 -19.81 -8.66 -1.35
N SER A 286 -20.09 -8.15 -2.55
CA SER A 286 -19.75 -8.84 -3.80
C SER A 286 -18.48 -8.26 -4.44
N PRO A 287 -17.62 -9.09 -5.08
CA PRO A 287 -16.60 -8.57 -5.98
C PRO A 287 -17.27 -8.06 -7.25
N ILE A 288 -16.90 -6.86 -7.71
CA ILE A 288 -17.49 -6.28 -8.91
C ILE A 288 -16.47 -5.63 -9.84
N THR A 289 -16.93 -5.32 -11.05
CA THR A 289 -16.34 -4.31 -11.92
C THR A 289 -17.47 -3.44 -12.46
N PHE A 290 -17.27 -2.12 -12.47
CA PHE A 290 -18.25 -1.20 -13.03
C PHE A 290 -18.22 -1.25 -14.56
N MET A 291 -19.40 -1.31 -15.17
CA MET A 291 -19.59 -1.25 -16.63
C MET A 291 -20.10 0.12 -17.07
N ILE A 292 -19.78 1.17 -16.30
CA ILE A 292 -20.18 2.56 -16.55
C ILE A 292 -18.98 3.50 -16.46
N PRO A 293 -18.90 4.58 -17.25
CA PRO A 293 -17.80 5.54 -17.15
C PRO A 293 -17.81 6.36 -15.85
N ASN A 294 -18.97 6.53 -15.20
CA ASN A 294 -19.10 7.30 -13.97
C ASN A 294 -18.69 6.46 -12.75
N ASN A 295 -17.42 6.08 -12.70
CA ASN A 295 -16.77 5.43 -11.56
C ASN A 295 -15.32 5.95 -11.45
N PRO A 296 -14.63 5.72 -10.33
CA PRO A 296 -13.28 6.24 -10.11
C PRO A 296 -12.22 5.76 -11.09
N ASN A 297 -12.43 4.60 -11.73
CA ASN A 297 -11.50 3.96 -12.66
C ASN A 297 -12.25 3.42 -13.89
N PRO A 298 -12.67 4.28 -14.84
CA PRO A 298 -13.66 3.98 -15.89
C PRO A 298 -13.52 2.64 -16.62
N LEU A 299 -12.32 2.26 -17.08
CA LEU A 299 -12.03 0.96 -17.72
C LEU A 299 -11.07 0.07 -16.90
N GLY A 300 -10.88 0.37 -15.62
CA GLY A 300 -9.99 -0.37 -14.73
C GLY A 300 -10.71 -1.16 -13.65
N PRO A 301 -10.00 -2.04 -12.92
CA PRO A 301 -10.53 -2.68 -11.73
C PRO A 301 -10.65 -1.67 -10.60
N ILE A 302 -11.42 -2.04 -9.59
CA ILE A 302 -11.60 -1.27 -8.35
C ILE A 302 -10.55 -1.64 -7.28
N GLY A 303 -9.61 -2.52 -7.61
CA GLY A 303 -8.53 -2.97 -6.74
C GLY A 303 -8.41 -4.47 -6.65
N ASP A 304 -7.26 -4.89 -6.13
CA ASP A 304 -6.96 -6.29 -5.88
C ASP A 304 -7.32 -6.68 -4.45
N ILE A 305 -7.65 -7.96 -4.29
CA ILE A 305 -7.79 -8.57 -2.97
C ILE A 305 -6.39 -8.70 -2.35
N GLN A 306 -6.19 -8.03 -1.22
CA GLN A 306 -4.93 -8.03 -0.49
C GLN A 306 -4.85 -9.21 0.46
N VAL A 307 -3.68 -9.85 0.57
CA VAL A 307 -3.34 -10.80 1.62
C VAL A 307 -2.04 -10.38 2.29
N ALA A 308 -2.04 -10.37 3.61
CA ALA A 308 -0.85 -10.17 4.42
C ALA A 308 -0.81 -11.18 5.57
N VAL A 309 0.40 -11.47 6.05
CA VAL A 309 0.62 -12.40 7.17
C VAL A 309 1.42 -11.69 8.25
N ASP A 310 1.07 -11.94 9.51
CA ASP A 310 1.81 -11.44 10.65
C ASP A 310 3.12 -12.22 10.85
N HIS A 311 4.24 -11.54 10.60
CA HIS A 311 5.61 -12.05 10.81
C HIS A 311 6.23 -11.60 12.14
N SER A 312 5.50 -10.90 12.99
CA SER A 312 5.96 -10.48 14.32
C SER A 312 6.33 -11.67 15.20
N ALA A 313 7.03 -11.40 16.30
CA ALA A 313 7.33 -12.40 17.32
C ALA A 313 6.21 -12.56 18.37
N GLY A 314 5.12 -11.79 18.25
CA GLY A 314 4.07 -11.67 19.26
C GLY A 314 2.98 -12.73 19.17
N ALA A 315 1.92 -12.54 19.97
CA ALA A 315 0.77 -13.45 20.03
C ALA A 315 -0.05 -13.49 18.73
N LEU A 316 0.10 -12.48 17.87
CA LEU A 316 -0.59 -12.37 16.59
C LEU A 316 0.16 -13.06 15.44
N ARG A 317 1.39 -13.54 15.68
CA ARG A 317 2.20 -14.26 14.69
C ARG A 317 1.41 -15.36 13.97
N ASN A 318 1.57 -15.45 12.66
CA ASN A 318 0.85 -16.35 11.74
C ASN A 318 -0.62 -16.03 11.51
N ASN A 319 -1.16 -14.95 12.09
CA ASN A 319 -2.46 -14.48 11.64
C ASN A 319 -2.38 -14.04 10.18
N ILE A 320 -3.45 -14.32 9.44
CA ILE A 320 -3.58 -13.96 8.03
C ILE A 320 -4.70 -12.94 7.93
N TYR A 321 -4.46 -11.90 7.14
CA TYR A 321 -5.35 -10.77 7.00
C TYR A 321 -5.71 -10.58 5.54
N LEU A 322 -6.99 -10.37 5.26
CA LEU A 322 -7.47 -10.05 3.92
C LEU A 322 -8.19 -8.71 3.94
N LEU A 323 -7.94 -7.90 2.91
CA LEU A 323 -8.57 -6.60 2.68
C LEU A 323 -9.03 -6.54 1.22
N ALA A 324 -10.28 -6.17 0.97
CA ALA A 324 -10.82 -6.11 -0.39
C ALA A 324 -11.78 -4.93 -0.57
N PRO A 325 -11.85 -4.37 -1.79
CA PRO A 325 -12.96 -3.50 -2.16
C PRO A 325 -14.19 -4.39 -2.39
N VAL A 326 -15.33 -4.02 -1.83
CA VAL A 326 -16.58 -4.78 -1.94
C VAL A 326 -17.70 -3.89 -2.45
N ASP A 327 -18.63 -4.46 -3.22
CA ASP A 327 -19.98 -3.91 -3.39
C ASP A 327 -20.84 -4.33 -2.20
N PRO A 328 -21.09 -3.45 -1.23
CA PRO A 328 -21.80 -3.83 0.00
C PRO A 328 -23.31 -3.95 -0.25
N PRO A 329 -24.04 -4.67 0.61
CA PRO A 329 -25.50 -4.62 0.61
C PRO A 329 -26.01 -3.19 0.85
N GLY A 330 -26.94 -2.73 0.01
CA GLY A 330 -27.58 -1.43 0.16
C GLY A 330 -27.28 -0.48 -0.99
N THR A 331 -27.13 0.80 -0.68
CA THR A 331 -26.96 1.89 -1.66
C THR A 331 -25.55 2.41 -1.79
N ASP A 332 -24.65 2.00 -0.90
CA ASP A 332 -23.25 2.44 -0.96
C ASP A 332 -22.56 1.83 -2.19
N ASN A 333 -21.69 2.60 -2.86
CA ASN A 333 -21.14 2.15 -4.13
C ASN A 333 -20.03 1.12 -3.95
N LEU A 334 -19.13 1.37 -2.99
CA LEU A 334 -18.02 0.49 -2.64
C LEU A 334 -17.56 0.76 -1.21
N ASP A 335 -17.26 -0.32 -0.50
CA ASP A 335 -16.62 -0.30 0.81
C ASP A 335 -15.26 -1.01 0.78
N VAL A 336 -14.42 -0.79 1.80
CA VAL A 336 -13.25 -1.64 2.05
C VAL A 336 -13.50 -2.49 3.28
N ASN A 337 -13.58 -3.81 3.06
CA ASN A 337 -13.84 -4.78 4.11
C ASN A 337 -12.63 -5.66 4.40
N PHE A 338 -12.56 -6.11 5.65
CA PHE A 338 -11.48 -6.89 6.22
C PHE A 338 -11.98 -8.15 6.90
N ILE A 339 -11.20 -9.22 6.78
CA ILE A 339 -11.34 -10.44 7.59
C ILE A 339 -9.97 -10.94 8.05
N ARG A 340 -9.97 -11.69 9.15
CA ARG A 340 -8.76 -12.29 9.70
C ARG A 340 -8.94 -13.78 9.95
N SER A 341 -7.84 -14.51 9.87
CA SER A 341 -7.73 -15.91 10.29
C SER A 341 -6.59 -16.05 11.29
N SER A 342 -6.81 -16.87 12.33
CA SER A 342 -5.81 -17.22 13.35
C SER A 342 -5.49 -18.70 13.39
N ASP A 343 -5.91 -19.45 12.36
CA ASP A 343 -5.76 -20.92 12.28
C ASP A 343 -5.20 -21.37 10.93
N GLY A 344 -4.37 -20.52 10.30
CA GLY A 344 -3.71 -20.81 9.02
C GLY A 344 -4.64 -20.73 7.81
N GLY A 345 -5.73 -19.95 7.92
CA GLY A 345 -6.69 -19.75 6.86
C GLY A 345 -7.73 -20.86 6.79
N LEU A 346 -7.99 -21.62 7.86
CA LEU A 346 -9.04 -22.65 7.87
C LEU A 346 -10.41 -22.04 8.19
N THR A 347 -10.44 -21.06 9.09
CA THR A 347 -11.63 -20.27 9.41
C THR A 347 -11.33 -18.78 9.40
N TRP A 348 -12.38 -17.98 9.24
CA TRP A 348 -12.30 -16.53 9.11
C TRP A 348 -13.26 -15.84 10.08
N SER A 349 -12.89 -14.65 10.52
CA SER A 349 -13.79 -13.76 11.26
C SER A 349 -15.00 -13.35 10.40
N ALA A 350 -16.02 -12.79 11.05
CA ALA A 350 -17.03 -12.04 10.31
C ALA A 350 -16.38 -10.86 9.56
N PRO A 351 -16.91 -10.46 8.38
CA PRO A 351 -16.48 -9.26 7.67
C PRO A 351 -16.61 -8.00 8.51
N LEU A 352 -15.57 -7.17 8.48
CA LEU A 352 -15.52 -5.87 9.13
C LEU A 352 -15.28 -4.77 8.09
N ARG A 353 -16.22 -3.83 7.96
CA ARG A 353 -16.03 -2.60 7.18
C ARG A 353 -15.09 -1.66 7.93
N ILE A 354 -13.99 -1.24 7.31
CA ILE A 354 -12.99 -0.35 7.94
C ILE A 354 -13.29 1.13 7.63
N ASN A 355 -13.84 1.42 6.46
CA ASN A 355 -14.25 2.78 6.13
C ASN A 355 -15.47 3.21 6.94
N THR A 356 -15.43 4.45 7.44
CA THR A 356 -16.42 4.99 8.39
C THR A 356 -17.31 6.08 7.79
N ASP A 357 -17.35 6.24 6.48
CA ASP A 357 -18.29 7.15 5.84
C ASP A 357 -19.73 6.61 5.87
N THR A 358 -20.72 7.50 5.73
CA THR A 358 -22.13 7.10 5.76
C THR A 358 -22.49 6.34 4.49
N ALA A 359 -23.26 5.26 4.61
CA ALA A 359 -23.56 4.37 3.49
C ALA A 359 -24.37 5.00 2.32
N ASP A 360 -24.91 6.20 2.50
CA ASP A 360 -25.65 6.97 1.50
C ASP A 360 -24.83 8.13 0.91
N ARG A 361 -23.53 8.20 1.22
CA ARG A 361 -22.67 9.33 0.86
C ARG A 361 -22.36 9.41 -0.64
N ASN A 362 -22.69 8.37 -1.42
CA ASN A 362 -22.35 8.27 -2.84
C ASN A 362 -20.84 8.46 -3.08
N ALA A 363 -20.04 7.83 -2.23
CA ALA A 363 -18.60 7.77 -2.33
C ALA A 363 -18.16 6.38 -2.82
N PHE A 364 -16.87 6.24 -3.12
CA PHE A 364 -16.25 4.97 -3.47
C PHE A 364 -15.00 4.81 -2.63
N GLN A 365 -14.89 3.69 -1.91
CA GLN A 365 -13.67 3.26 -1.25
C GLN A 365 -13.07 2.09 -2.02
N TRP A 366 -11.93 2.33 -2.67
CA TRP A 366 -11.38 1.46 -3.71
C TRP A 366 -9.84 1.46 -3.69
N PHE A 367 -9.21 0.59 -4.47
CA PHE A 367 -7.75 0.40 -4.45
C PHE A 367 -7.17 0.25 -3.05
N PRO A 368 -7.65 -0.74 -2.26
CA PRO A 368 -7.07 -0.99 -0.95
C PRO A 368 -5.67 -1.59 -1.07
N MET A 369 -4.85 -1.24 -0.12
CA MET A 369 -3.48 -1.69 0.09
C MET A 369 -3.37 -2.10 1.56
N LEU A 370 -2.65 -3.19 1.84
CA LEU A 370 -2.55 -3.79 3.18
C LEU A 370 -1.09 -4.15 3.48
N GLY A 371 -0.63 -3.85 4.69
CA GLY A 371 0.68 -4.23 5.19
C GLY A 371 0.63 -4.63 6.66
N VAL A 372 1.64 -5.40 7.09
CA VAL A 372 1.82 -5.78 8.49
C VAL A 372 3.26 -5.53 8.88
N ALA A 373 3.46 -4.71 9.91
CA ALA A 373 4.76 -4.38 10.46
C ALA A 373 5.30 -5.50 11.37
N ASP A 374 6.59 -5.46 11.66
CA ASP A 374 7.29 -6.40 12.55
C ASP A 374 6.83 -6.33 14.01
N ASN A 375 6.20 -5.23 14.41
CA ASN A 375 5.54 -5.01 15.70
C ASN A 375 4.05 -5.38 15.68
N ALA A 376 3.59 -6.15 14.69
CA ALA A 376 2.21 -6.60 14.50
C ALA A 376 1.18 -5.50 14.17
N ARG A 377 1.62 -4.26 13.90
CA ARG A 377 0.72 -3.23 13.38
C ARG A 377 0.21 -3.63 12.01
N ILE A 378 -1.10 -3.56 11.81
CA ILE A 378 -1.71 -3.68 10.49
C ILE A 378 -1.97 -2.29 9.95
N ASP A 379 -1.55 -2.03 8.72
CA ASP A 379 -1.75 -0.76 8.02
C ASP A 379 -2.66 -0.98 6.81
N ALA A 380 -3.72 -0.17 6.70
CA ALA A 380 -4.62 -0.17 5.55
C ALA A 380 -4.69 1.24 4.93
N VAL A 381 -4.47 1.31 3.61
CA VAL A 381 -4.60 2.54 2.83
C VAL A 381 -5.50 2.28 1.64
N TRP A 382 -6.37 3.22 1.27
CA TRP A 382 -7.24 3.10 0.10
C TRP A 382 -7.49 4.45 -0.56
N TYR A 383 -7.90 4.41 -1.83
CA TYR A 383 -8.41 5.57 -2.55
C TYR A 383 -9.86 5.82 -2.19
N ASP A 384 -10.20 7.08 -1.98
CA ASP A 384 -11.50 7.46 -1.45
C ASP A 384 -12.04 8.74 -2.10
N THR A 385 -13.30 8.72 -2.53
CA THR A 385 -13.94 9.89 -3.15
C THR A 385 -14.82 10.69 -2.17
N ARG A 386 -14.85 10.34 -0.88
CA ARG A 386 -15.79 10.91 0.13
C ARG A 386 -15.65 12.41 0.36
N GLU A 387 -14.50 12.98 0.01
CA GLU A 387 -14.20 14.40 0.19
C GLU A 387 -14.87 15.27 -0.88
N LYS A 388 -14.86 14.84 -2.15
CA LYS A 388 -15.46 15.63 -3.26
C LYS A 388 -16.78 15.09 -3.78
N LEU A 389 -17.14 13.84 -3.45
CA LEU A 389 -18.34 13.16 -3.93
C LEU A 389 -18.45 13.17 -5.46
N GLN A 390 -17.29 13.12 -6.11
CA GLN A 390 -17.12 13.03 -7.55
C GLN A 390 -16.34 11.76 -7.82
N ALA A 391 -16.90 10.86 -8.63
CA ALA A 391 -16.30 9.54 -8.87
C ALA A 391 -14.82 9.65 -9.31
N GLY A 392 -14.52 10.57 -10.22
CA GLY A 392 -13.17 10.80 -10.73
C GLY A 392 -12.24 11.63 -9.85
N THR A 393 -12.57 11.91 -8.58
CA THR A 393 -11.67 12.66 -7.68
C THR A 393 -11.46 11.90 -6.39
N SER A 394 -10.23 11.42 -6.17
CA SER A 394 -9.86 10.62 -5.02
C SER A 394 -8.85 11.32 -4.12
N GLN A 395 -8.76 10.83 -2.89
CA GLN A 395 -7.74 11.11 -1.89
C GLN A 395 -7.38 9.79 -1.23
N LEU A 396 -6.13 9.62 -0.79
CA LEU A 396 -5.79 8.47 0.05
C LEU A 396 -6.27 8.67 1.49
N TYR A 397 -6.83 7.60 2.05
CA TYR A 397 -7.16 7.47 3.46
C TYR A 397 -6.37 6.33 4.09
N TYR A 398 -6.03 6.49 5.37
CA TYR A 398 -5.25 5.56 6.16
C TYR A 398 -5.99 5.19 7.45
N SER A 399 -5.86 3.94 7.86
CA SER A 399 -6.23 3.42 9.18
C SER A 399 -5.31 2.27 9.57
N TYR A 400 -5.09 2.09 10.88
CA TYR A 400 -4.22 1.04 11.42
C TYR A 400 -4.88 0.28 12.58
N SER A 401 -4.34 -0.90 12.89
CA SER A 401 -4.78 -1.75 14.00
C SER A 401 -3.58 -2.34 14.75
N TRP A 402 -3.71 -2.42 16.08
CA TRP A 402 -2.73 -3.03 16.99
C TRP A 402 -3.19 -4.37 17.60
N ASP A 403 -4.46 -4.75 17.40
CA ASP A 403 -5.09 -5.90 18.06
C ASP A 403 -5.45 -7.02 17.07
N GLY A 404 -4.73 -7.07 15.94
CA GLY A 404 -4.95 -8.04 14.89
C GLY A 404 -6.19 -7.75 14.05
N GLY A 405 -6.61 -6.49 13.94
CA GLY A 405 -7.74 -6.06 13.11
C GLY A 405 -9.10 -6.21 13.78
N VAL A 406 -9.15 -6.32 15.12
CA VAL A 406 -10.40 -6.33 15.89
C VAL A 406 -10.95 -4.92 16.02
N THR A 407 -10.08 -3.94 16.28
CA THR A 407 -10.38 -2.51 16.26
C THR A 407 -9.43 -1.78 15.33
N TRP A 408 -9.88 -0.63 14.82
CA TRP A 408 -9.16 0.19 13.86
C TRP A 408 -9.16 1.64 14.28
N SER A 409 -8.07 2.35 14.00
CA SER A 409 -7.97 3.78 14.23
C SER A 409 -9.02 4.56 13.42
N PRO A 410 -9.35 5.80 13.81
CA PRO A 410 -10.14 6.69 12.96
C PRO A 410 -9.53 6.82 11.54
N ASN A 411 -10.38 6.84 10.52
CA ASN A 411 -9.93 7.05 9.14
C ASN A 411 -9.33 8.46 9.01
N ARG A 412 -8.11 8.57 8.48
CA ARG A 412 -7.42 9.85 8.27
C ARG A 412 -7.10 10.04 6.78
N ALA A 413 -7.44 11.20 6.23
CA ALA A 413 -6.93 11.60 4.92
C ALA A 413 -5.42 11.87 5.01
N VAL A 414 -4.65 11.41 4.03
CA VAL A 414 -3.17 11.47 4.07
C VAL A 414 -2.52 12.10 2.84
N THR A 415 -3.32 12.61 1.91
CA THR A 415 -2.85 13.25 0.66
C THR A 415 -3.76 14.42 0.28
N ALA A 416 -3.37 15.29 -0.65
CA ALA A 416 -4.35 16.18 -1.30
C ALA A 416 -5.23 15.39 -2.28
N THR A 417 -6.41 15.93 -2.64
CA THR A 417 -7.28 15.32 -3.66
C THR A 417 -6.66 15.43 -5.06
N PHE A 418 -6.83 14.41 -5.90
CA PHE A 418 -6.38 14.38 -7.28
C PHE A 418 -7.44 13.77 -8.21
N ASN A 419 -7.38 14.10 -9.51
CA ASN A 419 -8.34 13.65 -10.50
C ASN A 419 -7.87 12.34 -11.15
N THR A 420 -8.62 11.25 -10.96
CA THR A 420 -8.25 9.92 -11.44
C THR A 420 -8.55 9.72 -12.93
N GLN A 421 -9.11 10.72 -13.61
CA GLN A 421 -9.63 10.65 -14.98
C GLN A 421 -8.88 11.54 -15.99
N ILE A 422 -7.68 12.01 -15.64
CA ILE A 422 -6.83 12.83 -16.50
C ILE A 422 -5.44 12.22 -16.64
N GLY A 423 -4.63 12.74 -17.57
CA GLY A 423 -3.23 12.34 -17.70
C GLY A 423 -3.01 10.95 -18.28
N TYR A 424 -4.00 10.39 -18.95
CA TYR A 424 -3.95 9.01 -19.45
C TYR A 424 -2.97 8.87 -20.63
N PRO A 425 -2.07 7.87 -20.60
CA PRO A 425 -1.31 7.48 -21.78
C PRO A 425 -2.21 7.05 -22.94
N LEU A 426 -1.73 7.21 -24.18
CA LEU A 426 -2.49 6.86 -25.37
C LEU A 426 -2.92 5.40 -25.35
N GLY A 427 -4.23 5.16 -25.48
CA GLY A 427 -4.80 3.81 -25.50
C GLY A 427 -5.06 3.23 -24.10
N VAL A 428 -4.94 4.04 -23.05
CA VAL A 428 -5.29 3.72 -21.67
C VAL A 428 -6.44 4.63 -21.23
N ASP A 429 -7.44 4.08 -20.53
CA ASP A 429 -8.59 4.84 -20.00
C ASP A 429 -8.81 4.57 -18.49
N LYS A 430 -7.70 4.49 -17.75
CA LYS A 430 -7.64 4.16 -16.32
C LYS A 430 -6.40 4.75 -15.66
N ILE A 431 -6.42 4.91 -14.34
CA ILE A 431 -5.25 5.34 -13.55
C ILE A 431 -4.28 4.20 -13.22
N GLY A 432 -4.61 2.98 -13.66
CA GLY A 432 -3.86 1.77 -13.38
C GLY A 432 -4.76 0.68 -12.83
N ASP A 433 -4.14 -0.39 -12.36
CA ASP A 433 -4.81 -1.58 -11.84
C ASP A 433 -4.53 -1.87 -10.35
N TYR A 434 -3.46 -1.29 -9.80
CA TYR A 434 -3.02 -1.47 -8.42
C TYR A 434 -2.10 -0.34 -7.98
N SER A 435 -1.98 -0.22 -6.66
CA SER A 435 -0.94 0.49 -5.92
C SER A 435 -0.45 -0.47 -4.82
N HIS A 436 0.68 -0.18 -4.18
CA HIS A 436 1.28 -1.09 -3.20
C HIS A 436 1.67 -0.36 -1.93
N LEU A 437 1.68 -1.09 -0.81
CA LEU A 437 2.30 -0.61 0.42
C LEU A 437 3.08 -1.74 1.09
N VAL A 438 4.14 -1.38 1.80
CA VAL A 438 4.86 -2.26 2.73
C VAL A 438 5.03 -1.53 4.06
N SER A 439 5.01 -2.26 5.18
CA SER A 439 5.08 -1.67 6.52
C SER A 439 6.37 -2.01 7.23
N ASP A 440 6.91 -1.02 7.95
CA ASP A 440 7.95 -1.21 8.95
C ASP A 440 7.42 -0.83 10.34
N LYS A 441 8.28 -0.96 11.34
CA LYS A 441 7.93 -0.63 12.73
C LYS A 441 7.36 0.78 12.89
N TYR A 442 7.82 1.74 12.08
CA TYR A 442 7.56 3.17 12.26
C TYR A 442 6.41 3.69 11.39
N GLY A 443 6.11 3.04 10.27
CA GLY A 443 5.04 3.45 9.36
C GLY A 443 4.79 2.47 8.20
N ALA A 444 3.98 2.92 7.26
CA ALA A 444 3.67 2.25 6.01
C ALA A 444 4.17 3.09 4.83
N HIS A 445 5.00 2.45 4.01
CA HIS A 445 5.59 2.97 2.79
C HIS A 445 4.65 2.68 1.63
N VAL A 446 3.91 3.70 1.20
CA VAL A 446 2.91 3.61 0.14
C VAL A 446 3.52 4.07 -1.18
N SER A 447 3.27 3.31 -2.24
CA SER A 447 3.59 3.68 -3.61
C SER A 447 2.32 3.68 -4.43
N TYR A 448 1.99 4.83 -5.03
CA TYR A 448 0.67 5.05 -5.61
C TYR A 448 0.70 5.99 -6.82
N THR A 449 -0.30 5.87 -7.69
CA THR A 449 -0.46 6.76 -8.85
C THR A 449 -1.36 7.94 -8.50
N ALA A 450 -0.97 9.15 -8.86
CA ALA A 450 -1.80 10.37 -8.76
C ALA A 450 -1.52 11.33 -9.92
N THR A 451 -2.28 12.44 -9.97
CA THR A 451 -2.25 13.38 -11.09
C THR A 451 -2.06 14.83 -10.67
N TYR A 452 -1.21 15.07 -9.66
CA TYR A 452 -1.03 16.41 -9.11
C TYR A 452 -0.49 17.41 -10.14
N ASN A 453 0.31 16.95 -11.10
CA ASN A 453 0.87 17.77 -12.18
C ASN A 453 0.01 17.80 -13.47
N GLY A 454 -1.06 16.99 -13.55
CA GLY A 454 -1.97 16.93 -14.70
C GLY A 454 -1.78 15.70 -15.61
N GLU A 455 -0.60 15.10 -15.60
CA GLU A 455 -0.30 13.74 -16.07
C GLU A 455 -0.41 12.72 -14.93
N GLN A 456 -0.27 11.42 -15.24
CA GLN A 456 -0.15 10.38 -14.22
C GLN A 456 1.30 10.24 -13.79
N ASP A 457 1.55 10.34 -12.49
CA ASP A 457 2.87 10.14 -11.89
C ASP A 457 2.78 9.13 -10.76
N VAL A 458 3.93 8.56 -10.41
CA VAL A 458 4.07 7.64 -9.29
C VAL A 458 4.70 8.34 -8.09
N TYR A 459 4.06 8.21 -6.94
CA TYR A 459 4.43 8.89 -5.72
C TYR A 459 4.72 7.89 -4.60
N TYR A 460 5.72 8.21 -3.80
CA TYR A 460 5.97 7.62 -2.50
C TYR A 460 5.29 8.46 -1.41
N LEU A 461 4.78 7.80 -0.38
CA LEU A 461 4.22 8.41 0.82
C LEU A 461 4.53 7.52 2.03
N ASN A 462 5.08 8.10 3.10
CA ASN A 462 5.18 7.42 4.39
C ASN A 462 4.02 7.87 5.31
N VAL A 463 3.15 6.94 5.69
CA VAL A 463 2.05 7.18 6.64
C VAL A 463 2.31 6.42 7.93
N PHE A 464 1.86 6.94 9.07
CA PHE A 464 2.20 6.36 10.37
C PHE A 464 1.13 6.68 11.42
N PRO A 465 0.99 5.86 12.47
CA PRO A 465 0.20 6.23 13.65
C PRO A 465 0.66 7.57 14.22
N ASP A 466 -0.24 8.53 14.35
CA ASP A 466 0.02 9.86 14.90
C ASP A 466 -1.27 10.35 15.56
N CYS A 467 -1.68 9.65 16.61
CA CYS A 467 -2.97 9.92 17.29
C CYS A 467 -2.93 11.23 18.08
N ASN A 468 -1.73 11.64 18.55
CA ASN A 468 -1.52 12.91 19.25
C ASN A 468 -1.37 14.12 18.28
N ASN A 469 -1.32 13.86 16.96
CA ASN A 469 -1.22 14.84 15.88
C ASN A 469 0.02 15.76 15.98
N ASN A 470 1.14 15.24 16.45
CA ASN A 470 2.40 15.99 16.51
C ASN A 470 3.25 15.83 15.22
N GLY A 471 2.81 14.98 14.29
CA GLY A 471 3.47 14.73 13.01
C GLY A 471 4.67 13.78 13.10
N LYS A 472 4.74 12.98 14.16
CA LYS A 472 5.68 11.87 14.33
C LYS A 472 4.92 10.58 14.56
N SER A 473 5.59 9.47 14.29
CA SER A 473 5.04 8.15 14.60
C SER A 473 4.86 8.01 16.11
N ASP A 474 3.68 7.59 16.56
CA ASP A 474 3.37 7.28 17.96
C ASP A 474 4.38 6.25 18.52
N VAL A 475 4.86 5.32 17.67
CA VAL A 475 5.89 4.34 18.03
C VAL A 475 7.22 5.03 18.38
N LEU A 476 7.64 6.02 17.58
CA LEU A 476 8.85 6.79 17.85
C LEU A 476 8.70 7.62 19.14
N ASP A 477 7.52 8.19 19.37
CA ASP A 477 7.27 8.98 20.57
C ASP A 477 7.39 8.14 21.84
N ILE A 478 6.81 6.94 21.86
CA ILE A 478 6.91 6.00 22.99
C ILE A 478 8.35 5.55 23.21
N GLU A 479 9.04 5.11 22.15
CA GLU A 479 10.43 4.65 22.23
C GLU A 479 11.39 5.73 22.73
N GLN A 480 11.19 6.97 22.28
CA GLN A 480 11.99 8.12 22.66
C GLN A 480 11.53 8.76 23.98
N ARG A 481 10.52 8.16 24.65
CA ARG A 481 9.98 8.67 25.92
C ARG A 481 9.47 10.11 25.80
N GLN A 482 8.88 10.42 24.64
CA GLN A 482 8.14 11.66 24.37
C GLN A 482 6.65 11.50 24.65
N SER A 483 6.16 10.27 24.77
CA SER A 483 4.82 9.94 25.26
C SER A 483 4.85 8.68 26.13
N GLY A 484 3.98 8.60 27.12
CA GLY A 484 3.74 7.40 27.91
C GLY A 484 2.93 6.34 27.16
N ASP A 485 3.16 5.08 27.51
CA ASP A 485 2.31 3.93 27.17
C ASP A 485 2.26 3.04 28.41
N THR A 486 1.36 3.39 29.33
CA THR A 486 1.27 2.77 30.66
C THR A 486 0.75 1.34 30.58
N ASN A 487 -0.14 1.04 29.63
CA ASN A 487 -0.78 -0.25 29.47
C ASN A 487 -0.06 -1.17 28.45
N GLN A 488 0.97 -0.65 27.78
CA GLN A 488 1.80 -1.35 26.78
C GLN A 488 1.01 -1.84 25.57
N ASN A 489 0.04 -1.06 25.11
CA ASN A 489 -0.80 -1.39 23.96
C ASN A 489 -0.37 -0.69 22.66
N HIS A 490 0.79 -0.02 22.66
CA HIS A 490 1.35 0.72 21.52
C HIS A 490 0.63 2.02 21.15
N LEU A 491 -0.32 2.47 21.96
CA LEU A 491 -0.93 3.79 21.85
C LEU A 491 -0.39 4.71 22.94
N PRO A 492 -0.07 5.97 22.60
CA PRO A 492 0.22 6.99 23.60
C PRO A 492 -0.96 7.14 24.58
N ASP A 493 -0.67 7.20 25.88
CA ASP A 493 -1.67 7.36 26.95
C ASP A 493 -2.57 8.58 26.71
N ALA A 494 -2.02 9.66 26.13
CA ALA A 494 -2.74 10.88 25.76
C ALA A 494 -3.89 10.64 24.75
N CYS A 495 -3.78 9.60 23.93
CA CYS A 495 -4.78 9.22 22.92
C CYS A 495 -5.87 8.31 23.48
N GLU A 496 -5.74 7.87 24.73
CA GLU A 496 -6.64 6.90 25.35
C GLU A 496 -7.49 7.55 26.43
N ASN A 497 -8.68 6.99 26.66
CA ASN A 497 -9.50 7.40 27.79
C ASN A 497 -9.15 6.57 29.03
N MET A 498 -8.01 6.87 29.65
CA MET A 498 -7.48 6.14 30.81
C MET A 498 -7.01 7.07 31.93
N THR A 499 -6.80 6.48 33.12
CA THR A 499 -6.19 7.16 34.26
C THR A 499 -4.73 6.72 34.37
N VAL A 500 -3.82 7.69 34.32
CA VAL A 500 -2.39 7.46 34.50
C VAL A 500 -2.04 7.70 35.97
N THR A 501 -1.41 6.72 36.60
CA THR A 501 -1.01 6.88 38.01
C THR A 501 0.12 7.90 38.10
N GLY A 502 -0.07 8.94 38.90
CA GLY A 502 0.92 9.98 39.09
C GLY A 502 0.64 11.26 38.30
N ASP A 503 -0.18 11.21 37.26
CA ASP A 503 -0.67 12.39 36.54
C ASP A 503 -1.46 13.31 37.49
N GLN A 504 -0.95 14.51 37.72
CA GLN A 504 -1.48 15.51 38.63
C GLN A 504 -2.23 16.64 37.93
N ASP A 505 -1.95 16.90 36.64
CA ASP A 505 -2.59 17.98 35.88
C ASP A 505 -3.65 17.49 34.88
N SER A 506 -3.86 16.17 34.83
CA SER A 506 -4.85 15.48 34.00
C SER A 506 -4.58 15.56 32.50
N ASP A 507 -3.31 15.69 32.10
CA ASP A 507 -2.89 15.65 30.70
C ASP A 507 -2.58 14.23 30.18
N ARG A 508 -2.71 13.21 31.05
CA ARG A 508 -2.43 11.78 30.80
C ARG A 508 -0.97 11.49 30.48
N ASP A 509 -0.06 12.34 30.93
CA ASP A 509 1.37 12.11 30.92
C ASP A 509 1.89 12.21 32.36
N VAL A 510 3.08 11.67 32.63
CA VAL A 510 3.76 11.91 33.92
C VAL A 510 5.09 12.58 33.64
N ASP A 511 5.13 13.89 33.85
CA ASP A 511 6.28 14.72 33.54
C ASP A 511 6.66 15.73 34.64
N LEU A 512 7.49 16.71 34.27
CA LEU A 512 7.98 17.71 35.21
C LEU A 512 6.86 18.63 35.76
N LEU A 513 5.76 18.81 35.03
CA LEU A 513 4.59 19.57 35.48
C LEU A 513 3.94 18.88 36.68
N ASP A 514 3.75 17.56 36.61
CA ASP A 514 3.23 16.76 37.72
C ASP A 514 4.16 16.81 38.93
N LEU A 515 5.46 16.64 38.68
CA LEU A 515 6.47 16.69 39.72
C LEU A 515 6.47 18.05 40.43
N ASN A 516 6.30 19.13 39.68
CA ASN A 516 6.21 20.48 40.22
C ASN A 516 4.95 20.67 41.09
N ILE A 517 3.82 20.03 40.75
CA ILE A 517 2.59 20.07 41.56
C ILE A 517 2.81 19.39 42.91
N VAL A 518 3.43 18.21 42.93
CA VAL A 518 3.76 17.50 44.20
C VAL A 518 4.79 18.29 45.01
N LEU A 519 5.85 18.80 44.36
CA LEU A 519 6.89 19.59 45.02
C LEU A 519 6.34 20.89 45.63
N ALA A 520 5.39 21.56 44.96
CA ALA A 520 4.72 22.76 45.48
C ALA A 520 3.79 22.47 46.68
N ALA A 521 3.40 21.21 46.86
CA ALA A 521 2.61 20.74 47.99
C ALA A 521 3.46 20.10 49.11
N ARG A 522 4.79 20.05 48.96
CA ARG A 522 5.70 19.43 49.94
C ARG A 522 5.52 20.02 51.34
N ASN A 523 5.56 19.13 52.34
CA ASN A 523 5.35 19.42 53.77
C ASN A 523 3.93 19.90 54.11
N LYS A 524 2.94 19.60 53.27
CA LYS A 524 1.52 19.81 53.59
C LYS A 524 0.87 18.45 53.90
N PRO A 525 -0.10 18.40 54.83
CA PRO A 525 -0.94 17.22 55.00
C PRO A 525 -1.76 16.97 53.74
N ALA A 526 -1.97 15.70 53.40
CA ALA A 526 -2.85 15.30 52.32
C ALA A 526 -4.29 15.78 52.60
N SER A 527 -5.04 16.17 51.57
CA SER A 527 -6.45 16.57 51.71
C SER A 527 -7.39 15.41 52.06
N GLY A 528 -6.90 14.18 52.00
CA GLY A 528 -7.63 12.95 52.33
C GLY A 528 -6.91 11.72 51.78
N ALA A 529 -7.47 10.53 52.01
CA ALA A 529 -6.87 9.26 51.58
C ALA A 529 -6.74 9.09 50.05
N GLY A 530 -7.42 9.93 49.26
CA GLY A 530 -7.33 9.96 47.80
C GLY A 530 -6.70 11.23 47.25
N ASP A 531 -5.90 11.96 48.03
CA ASP A 531 -5.13 13.09 47.50
C ASP A 531 -4.13 12.58 46.46
N PRO A 532 -4.23 12.97 45.17
CA PRO A 532 -3.36 12.46 44.11
C PRO A 532 -1.88 12.80 44.33
N ARG A 533 -1.58 13.79 45.18
CA ARG A 533 -0.22 14.23 45.51
C ARG A 533 0.43 13.41 46.63
N ASP A 534 -0.35 12.61 47.37
CA ASP A 534 0.11 11.68 48.41
C ASP A 534 0.19 10.26 47.82
N LEU A 535 1.19 10.06 46.94
CA LEU A 535 1.32 8.84 46.13
C LEU A 535 1.62 7.60 46.98
N ASP A 536 2.25 7.73 48.16
CA ASP A 536 2.49 6.60 49.06
C ASP A 536 1.37 6.38 50.10
N HIS A 537 0.35 7.25 50.08
CA HIS A 537 -0.84 7.21 50.94
C HIS A 537 -0.51 7.24 52.45
N ASN A 538 0.57 7.92 52.85
CA ASN A 538 0.95 8.07 54.25
C ASN A 538 0.27 9.26 54.96
N GLY A 539 -0.50 10.07 54.22
CA GLY A 539 -1.21 11.25 54.72
C GLY A 539 -0.38 12.54 54.71
N THR A 540 0.86 12.52 54.23
CA THR A 540 1.80 13.65 54.22
C THR A 540 2.56 13.74 52.90
N ILE A 541 2.33 14.82 52.15
CA ILE A 541 3.01 15.06 50.88
C ILE A 541 4.46 15.45 51.15
N ASN A 542 5.41 14.58 50.81
CA ASN A 542 6.82 14.75 51.10
C ASN A 542 7.74 14.25 49.95
N VAL A 543 9.04 14.12 50.23
CA VAL A 543 10.03 13.73 49.21
C VAL A 543 9.84 12.29 48.70
N LEU A 544 9.20 11.42 49.48
CA LEU A 544 8.87 10.06 49.07
C LEU A 544 7.83 10.06 47.94
N ASP A 545 6.83 10.94 48.01
CA ASP A 545 5.85 11.11 46.94
C ASP A 545 6.50 11.61 45.66
N SER A 546 7.35 12.64 45.75
CA SER A 546 8.10 13.15 44.60
C SER A 546 9.02 12.08 43.99
N ARG A 547 9.64 11.22 44.80
CA ARG A 547 10.45 10.10 44.31
C ARG A 547 9.61 9.02 43.66
N LYS A 548 8.43 8.70 44.23
CA LYS A 548 7.51 7.73 43.66
C LYS A 548 6.98 8.22 42.32
N LEU A 549 6.64 9.50 42.23
CA LEU A 549 6.23 10.15 40.98
C LEU A 549 7.38 10.16 39.95
N ALA A 550 8.61 10.46 40.37
CA ALA A 550 9.79 10.42 39.51
C ALA A 550 10.01 9.04 38.84
N LEU A 551 9.64 7.95 39.52
CA LEU A 551 9.70 6.58 38.97
C LEU A 551 8.58 6.27 37.98
N LEU A 552 7.50 7.04 38.01
CA LEU A 552 6.37 6.92 37.09
C LEU A 552 6.53 7.82 35.86
N CYS A 553 7.55 8.69 35.84
CA CYS A 553 7.74 9.62 34.73
C CYS A 553 7.93 8.89 33.41
N THR A 554 7.17 9.33 32.43
CA THR A 554 7.27 8.92 31.03
C THR A 554 8.43 9.63 30.35
N ARG A 555 8.79 10.85 30.77
CA ARG A 555 9.82 11.70 30.12
C ARG A 555 11.23 11.63 30.77
N PRO A 556 12.33 11.65 30.00
CA PRO A 556 13.70 11.48 30.52
C PRO A 556 14.19 12.57 31.50
N GLN A 557 13.62 13.78 31.45
CA GLN A 557 14.04 14.89 32.32
C GLN A 557 13.34 14.88 33.69
N CYS A 558 12.27 14.11 33.83
CA CYS A 558 11.48 13.96 35.06
C CYS A 558 12.05 12.86 35.98
N ALA A 559 12.70 11.85 35.40
CA ALA A 559 13.29 10.71 36.12
C ALA A 559 14.73 10.94 36.67
N LYS A 560 15.23 12.18 36.71
CA LYS A 560 16.62 12.50 37.11
C LYS A 560 16.78 12.93 38.57
#